data_AF-K9SAC9-F1
#
_entry.id   AF-K9SAC9-F1
#
_cell.length_a   1.000
_cell.length_b   1.000
_cell.length_c   1.000
_cell.angle_alpha   90.00
_cell.angle_beta   90.00
_cell.angle_gamma   90.00
#
_symmetry.space_group_name_H-M   'P 1'
#
loop_
_entity.id
_entity.type
_entity.pdbx_description
1 polymer ?
#
loop_
_entity_poly.entity_id
_entity_poly.type
_entity_poly.pdbx_seq_one_letter_code
_entity_poly.pdbx_strand_id
1 'polypeptide(L)'
;MKYARLSSRAGSLAAWLCLGMMSLGPVSVAPSGAIAAPSADLPRAIAQLGPSPDSRLPRPLVNRVRRALAERTGAAPGQFRIVDAQPQRWNDACLGLAQPEEICLQVLVDGWVITLSDGEQQWIYHTNREGQLLRLAEANTAPKLPGAIAEAVQQQFANWVMVPVDQIRVVEAQPREWQNSCLELQRPTERCAGRTVNGWRVTVAARGQTWSYRTDETGETVRIEPQTDAQNLPKNVTRAILSDLTQRQPTLTETDLKVVAVEPQSWDGCLGLAKEDEPCNAVLFAGWRVTLEDARQQWTYHTTRDGSIVKLAGTTPQ
;
A
#
# COMPACT_ATOMS: atom_id res chain seq x y z
N MET A 1 45.00 -65.86 24.32
CA MET A 1 44.97 -65.17 25.63
C MET A 1 43.53 -65.17 26.15
N LYS A 2 43.33 -65.80 27.32
CA LYS A 2 42.31 -65.59 28.38
C LYS A 2 40.82 -65.40 28.00
N TYR A 3 39.97 -66.42 28.18
CA TYR A 3 38.95 -66.64 29.27
C TYR A 3 37.68 -65.77 29.12
N ALA A 4 36.42 -66.15 29.34
CA ALA A 4 35.66 -67.32 29.85
C ALA A 4 34.17 -67.11 29.43
N ARG A 5 33.41 -68.08 28.91
CA ARG A 5 32.47 -69.06 29.55
C ARG A 5 31.33 -68.53 30.46
N LEU A 6 30.19 -69.24 30.33
CA LEU A 6 28.99 -69.42 31.18
C LEU A 6 27.74 -68.59 30.75
N SER A 7 26.47 -69.05 30.73
CA SER A 7 25.71 -70.31 30.60
C SER A 7 24.40 -70.17 31.39
N SER A 8 23.25 -70.51 30.77
CA SER A 8 21.97 -70.97 31.38
C SER A 8 21.27 -70.03 32.40
N ARG A 9 19.94 -69.97 32.56
CA ARG A 9 19.01 -71.09 32.81
C ARG A 9 17.54 -70.63 32.69
N ALA A 10 16.67 -71.63 32.60
CA ALA A 10 15.22 -71.58 32.43
C ALA A 10 14.42 -71.02 33.64
N GLY A 11 13.15 -70.70 33.38
CA GLY A 11 12.13 -70.47 34.41
C GLY A 11 10.75 -70.22 33.81
N SER A 12 9.97 -71.28 33.61
CA SER A 12 8.51 -71.20 33.46
C SER A 12 7.85 -70.75 34.76
N LEU A 13 6.73 -70.02 34.67
CA LEU A 13 5.42 -70.46 35.16
C LEU A 13 4.39 -69.32 35.11
N ALA A 14 3.25 -69.66 34.49
CA ALA A 14 1.86 -69.35 34.85
C ALA A 14 1.50 -67.95 35.38
N ALA A 15 0.49 -67.31 34.78
CA ALA A 15 -0.80 -67.12 35.46
C ALA A 15 -1.81 -66.23 34.71
N TRP A 16 -3.00 -66.80 34.51
CA TRP A 16 -4.33 -66.20 34.68
C TRP A 16 -4.98 -65.38 33.56
N LEU A 17 -6.09 -65.95 33.10
CA LEU A 17 -7.21 -65.33 32.39
C LEU A 17 -7.75 -64.10 33.14
N CYS A 18 -8.21 -63.08 32.40
CA CYS A 18 -9.54 -62.53 32.60
C CYS A 18 -10.02 -61.69 31.40
N LEU A 19 -11.32 -61.81 31.14
CA LEU A 19 -12.13 -61.28 30.06
C LEU A 19 -12.07 -59.76 29.89
N GLY A 20 -12.25 -59.31 28.64
CA GLY A 20 -12.61 -57.93 28.33
C GLY A 20 -13.05 -57.75 26.88
N MET A 21 -14.30 -58.08 26.57
CA MET A 21 -14.98 -57.66 25.35
C MET A 21 -14.87 -56.14 25.20
N MET A 22 -14.24 -55.64 24.13
CA MET A 22 -14.44 -54.27 23.66
C MET A 22 -14.92 -54.32 22.21
N SER A 23 -16.18 -53.94 22.07
CA SER A 23 -16.94 -53.81 20.84
C SER A 23 -16.27 -52.90 19.82
N LEU A 24 -16.13 -53.39 18.60
CA LEU A 24 -15.90 -52.57 17.41
C LEU A 24 -17.15 -51.69 17.18
N GLY A 25 -17.07 -50.42 17.57
CA GLY A 25 -18.00 -49.40 17.11
C GLY A 25 -17.61 -48.95 15.69
N PRO A 26 -18.57 -48.77 14.75
CA PRO A 26 -18.24 -48.27 13.42
C PRO A 26 -17.83 -46.79 13.50
N VAL A 27 -16.66 -46.49 12.95
CA VAL A 27 -16.20 -45.12 12.68
C VAL A 27 -17.12 -44.54 11.60
N SER A 28 -17.93 -43.56 11.99
CA SER A 28 -18.79 -42.82 11.06
C SER A 28 -17.92 -41.80 10.32
N VAL A 29 -17.55 -42.12 9.08
CA VAL A 29 -16.90 -41.18 8.16
C VAL A 29 -18.01 -40.33 7.52
N ALA A 30 -18.12 -39.07 7.93
CA ALA A 30 -19.00 -38.13 7.25
C ALA A 30 -18.41 -37.76 5.87
N PRO A 31 -19.23 -37.76 4.80
CA PRO A 31 -18.76 -37.38 3.47
C PRO A 31 -18.52 -35.86 3.38
N SER A 32 -17.34 -35.51 2.87
CA SER A 32 -17.06 -34.20 2.29
C SER A 32 -18.02 -33.93 1.14
N GLY A 33 -18.67 -32.77 1.13
CA GLY A 33 -19.48 -32.37 -0.02
C GLY A 33 -20.46 -31.24 0.23
N ALA A 34 -19.98 -30.05 0.63
CA ALA A 34 -20.70 -28.82 0.37
C ALA A 34 -19.72 -27.82 -0.27
N ILE A 35 -19.68 -27.82 -1.60
CA ILE A 35 -19.07 -26.73 -2.37
C ILE A 35 -20.02 -25.54 -2.16
N ALA A 36 -19.70 -24.68 -1.20
CA ALA A 36 -20.36 -23.39 -1.11
C ALA A 36 -20.07 -22.62 -2.41
N ALA A 37 -21.14 -22.11 -3.03
CA ALA A 37 -21.08 -21.28 -4.23
C ALA A 37 -20.08 -20.12 -4.04
N PRO A 38 -19.44 -19.62 -5.12
CA PRO A 38 -18.57 -18.45 -5.02
C PRO A 38 -19.43 -17.25 -4.60
N SER A 39 -19.29 -16.82 -3.36
CA SER A 39 -19.95 -15.62 -2.85
C SER A 39 -19.53 -14.41 -3.69
N ALA A 40 -20.53 -13.70 -4.20
CA ALA A 40 -20.44 -12.59 -5.13
C ALA A 40 -19.93 -11.26 -4.51
N ASP A 41 -18.94 -11.32 -3.61
CA ASP A 41 -18.43 -10.15 -2.86
C ASP A 41 -17.06 -9.64 -3.35
N LEU A 42 -16.65 -10.04 -4.56
CA LEU A 42 -15.46 -9.53 -5.24
C LEU A 42 -15.39 -8.00 -5.54
N PRO A 43 -16.43 -7.15 -5.46
CA PRO A 43 -16.25 -5.73 -5.79
C PRO A 43 -15.61 -4.85 -4.70
N ARG A 44 -15.60 -5.27 -3.41
CA ARG A 44 -15.19 -4.39 -2.30
C ARG A 44 -13.68 -4.29 -2.05
N ALA A 45 -12.88 -5.20 -2.62
CA ALA A 45 -11.44 -5.31 -2.38
C ALA A 45 -10.54 -4.30 -3.16
N ILE A 46 -11.14 -3.34 -3.88
CA ILE A 46 -10.41 -2.37 -4.74
C ILE A 46 -10.49 -0.93 -4.19
N ALA A 47 -11.09 -0.71 -3.01
CA ALA A 47 -11.42 0.64 -2.52
C ALA A 47 -10.38 1.27 -1.57
N GLN A 48 -9.27 0.59 -1.30
CA GLN A 48 -8.25 1.05 -0.35
C GLN A 48 -6.86 0.92 -0.98
N LEU A 49 -6.69 1.55 -2.14
CA LEU A 49 -5.45 2.21 -2.51
C LEU A 49 -5.70 3.67 -2.12
N GLY A 50 -4.81 4.34 -1.37
CA GLY A 50 -4.84 5.80 -1.31
C GLY A 50 -5.07 6.34 -2.73
N PRO A 51 -6.11 7.17 -2.96
CA PRO A 51 -6.77 7.16 -4.24
C PRO A 51 -5.78 7.55 -5.32
N SER A 52 -5.52 6.66 -6.28
CA SER A 52 -4.96 7.09 -7.56
C SER A 52 -5.76 8.33 -8.01
N PRO A 53 -5.20 9.27 -8.79
CA PRO A 53 -6.01 10.35 -9.34
C PRO A 53 -7.35 9.84 -9.94
N ASP A 54 -7.36 8.63 -10.52
CA ASP A 54 -8.58 7.92 -10.93
C ASP A 54 -9.60 7.66 -9.80
N SER A 55 -9.13 7.32 -8.60
CA SER A 55 -9.95 6.97 -7.42
C SER A 55 -10.61 8.19 -6.75
N ARG A 56 -10.06 9.41 -6.96
CA ARG A 56 -10.68 10.67 -6.50
C ARG A 56 -11.80 11.12 -7.43
N LEU A 57 -11.88 10.54 -8.62
CA LEU A 57 -12.86 10.86 -9.64
C LEU A 57 -13.96 9.79 -9.67
N PRO A 58 -15.22 10.16 -9.95
CA PRO A 58 -16.27 9.18 -10.21
C PRO A 58 -15.87 8.23 -11.34
N ARG A 59 -16.03 6.91 -11.17
CA ARG A 59 -15.71 5.92 -12.22
C ARG A 59 -16.31 6.25 -13.60
N PRO A 60 -17.56 6.76 -13.71
CA PRO A 60 -18.10 7.18 -14.99
C PRO A 60 -17.29 8.30 -15.65
N LEU A 61 -16.75 9.23 -14.87
CA LEU A 61 -15.90 10.32 -15.36
C LEU A 61 -14.57 9.76 -15.87
N VAL A 62 -13.87 8.92 -15.09
CA VAL A 62 -12.62 8.28 -15.52
C VAL A 62 -12.79 7.55 -16.85
N ASN A 63 -13.84 6.73 -16.96
CA ASN A 63 -14.14 5.97 -18.18
C ASN A 63 -14.46 6.88 -19.37
N ARG A 64 -15.11 8.03 -19.12
CA ARG A 64 -15.44 8.99 -20.17
C ARG A 64 -14.19 9.67 -20.71
N VAL A 65 -13.30 10.14 -19.84
CA VAL A 65 -12.08 10.84 -20.27
C VAL A 65 -11.13 9.89 -21.00
N ARG A 66 -10.92 8.68 -20.48
CA ARG A 66 -10.09 7.66 -21.17
C ARG A 66 -10.65 7.28 -22.54
N ARG A 67 -11.98 7.21 -22.68
CA ARG A 67 -12.63 6.93 -23.96
C ARG A 67 -12.48 8.08 -24.94
N ALA A 68 -12.68 9.32 -24.50
CA ALA A 68 -12.46 10.50 -25.33
C ALA A 68 -11.03 10.56 -25.87
N LEU A 69 -10.04 10.20 -25.04
CA LEU A 69 -8.64 10.13 -25.48
C LEU A 69 -8.38 8.93 -26.41
N ALA A 70 -8.96 7.76 -26.13
CA ALA A 70 -8.88 6.58 -27.00
C ALA A 70 -9.46 6.84 -28.39
N GLU A 71 -10.60 7.51 -28.49
CA GLU A 71 -11.20 7.92 -29.77
C GLU A 71 -10.29 8.85 -30.57
N ARG A 72 -9.54 9.73 -29.89
CA ARG A 72 -8.62 10.69 -30.51
C ARG A 72 -7.31 10.06 -30.99
N THR A 73 -6.79 9.09 -30.24
CA THR A 73 -5.44 8.51 -30.45
C THR A 73 -5.47 7.15 -31.15
N GLY A 74 -6.61 6.44 -31.12
CA GLY A 74 -6.73 5.07 -31.57
C GLY A 74 -6.18 4.03 -30.58
N ALA A 75 -5.64 4.44 -29.43
CA ALA A 75 -5.11 3.54 -28.41
C ALA A 75 -6.22 2.99 -27.49
N ALA A 76 -5.96 1.88 -26.80
CA ALA A 76 -6.95 1.27 -25.94
C ALA A 76 -7.17 2.11 -24.66
N PRO A 77 -8.41 2.30 -24.17
CA PRO A 77 -8.67 3.11 -22.96
C PRO A 77 -7.88 2.69 -21.72
N GLY A 78 -7.51 1.41 -21.61
CA GLY A 78 -6.71 0.87 -20.51
C GLY A 78 -5.24 1.26 -20.53
N GLN A 79 -4.73 1.81 -21.65
CA GLN A 79 -3.35 2.29 -21.77
C GLN A 79 -3.18 3.66 -21.13
N PHE A 80 -4.25 4.46 -21.03
CA PHE A 80 -4.22 5.78 -20.41
C PHE A 80 -4.46 5.69 -18.90
N ARG A 81 -3.55 6.28 -18.14
CA ARG A 81 -3.65 6.41 -16.68
C ARG A 81 -3.88 7.86 -16.33
N ILE A 82 -4.79 8.14 -15.39
CA ILE A 82 -4.90 9.50 -14.86
C ILE A 82 -3.77 9.69 -13.85
N VAL A 83 -2.87 10.60 -14.18
CA VAL A 83 -1.70 10.95 -13.37
C VAL A 83 -1.95 12.19 -12.51
N ASP A 84 -2.88 13.06 -12.89
CA ASP A 84 -3.33 14.13 -11.99
C ASP A 84 -4.81 14.44 -12.15
N ALA A 85 -5.42 14.91 -11.07
CA ALA A 85 -6.80 15.34 -11.03
C ALA A 85 -6.96 16.42 -9.95
N GLN A 86 -7.26 17.64 -10.36
CA GLN A 86 -7.43 18.78 -9.46
C GLN A 86 -8.82 19.38 -9.63
N PRO A 87 -9.57 19.65 -8.54
CA PRO A 87 -10.83 20.35 -8.64
C PRO A 87 -10.58 21.78 -9.12
N GLN A 88 -11.40 22.25 -10.06
CA GLN A 88 -11.28 23.59 -10.63
C GLN A 88 -12.67 24.18 -10.84
N ARG A 89 -12.80 25.48 -10.58
CA ARG A 89 -14.01 26.24 -10.89
C ARG A 89 -13.75 27.13 -12.10
N TRP A 90 -14.61 26.98 -13.11
CA TRP A 90 -14.51 27.68 -14.38
C TRP A 90 -15.44 28.89 -14.40
N ASN A 91 -15.07 29.96 -15.08
CA ASN A 91 -15.86 31.19 -15.18
C ASN A 91 -16.84 31.21 -16.36
N ASP A 92 -16.76 30.20 -17.23
CA ASP A 92 -17.58 30.07 -18.43
C ASP A 92 -17.87 28.60 -18.77
N ALA A 93 -18.88 28.38 -19.62
CA ALA A 93 -19.29 27.06 -20.08
C ALA A 93 -18.28 26.36 -21.01
N CYS A 94 -17.26 27.08 -21.50
CA CYS A 94 -16.15 26.52 -22.29
C CYS A 94 -14.97 26.09 -21.41
N LEU A 95 -15.12 26.14 -20.08
CA LEU A 95 -14.14 25.65 -19.13
C LEU A 95 -12.78 26.37 -19.27
N GLY A 96 -12.83 27.67 -19.58
CA GLY A 96 -11.65 28.49 -19.82
C GLY A 96 -10.90 28.18 -21.12
N LEU A 97 -11.49 27.38 -22.02
CA LEU A 97 -10.89 26.94 -23.29
C LEU A 97 -11.75 27.34 -24.49
N ALA A 98 -12.26 28.58 -24.50
CA ALA A 98 -12.99 29.13 -25.64
C ALA A 98 -12.12 29.09 -26.90
N GLN A 99 -12.64 28.52 -27.99
CA GLN A 99 -11.97 28.60 -29.28
C GLN A 99 -12.10 30.01 -29.87
N PRO A 100 -11.24 30.41 -30.83
CA PRO A 100 -11.44 31.63 -31.58
C PRO A 100 -12.87 31.67 -32.14
N GLU A 101 -13.55 32.80 -31.93
CA GLU A 101 -14.94 33.05 -32.37
C GLU A 101 -16.04 32.25 -31.62
N GLU A 102 -15.68 31.43 -30.64
CA GLU A 102 -16.65 30.71 -29.82
C GLU A 102 -17.24 31.61 -28.72
N ILE A 103 -18.56 31.71 -28.68
CA ILE A 103 -19.27 32.45 -27.64
C ILE A 103 -19.63 31.50 -26.49
N CYS A 104 -18.99 31.69 -25.35
CA CYS A 104 -19.18 30.88 -24.16
C CYS A 104 -20.10 31.57 -23.16
N LEU A 105 -21.11 30.85 -22.65
CA LEU A 105 -21.99 31.37 -21.61
C LEU A 105 -21.18 31.68 -20.34
N GLN A 106 -21.34 32.88 -19.80
CA GLN A 106 -20.68 33.34 -18.58
C GLN A 106 -21.39 32.76 -17.36
N VAL A 107 -20.96 31.57 -16.94
CA VAL A 107 -21.54 30.83 -15.81
C VAL A 107 -20.43 30.11 -15.07
N LEU A 108 -20.53 30.10 -13.74
CA LEU A 108 -19.60 29.36 -12.90
C LEU A 108 -19.89 27.85 -13.01
N VAL A 109 -18.89 27.09 -13.44
CA VAL A 109 -18.98 25.63 -13.57
C VAL A 109 -17.96 24.97 -12.65
N ASP A 110 -18.42 24.17 -11.69
CA ASP A 110 -17.53 23.33 -10.89
C ASP A 110 -17.09 22.11 -11.71
N GLY A 111 -15.81 21.74 -11.58
CA GLY A 111 -15.20 20.77 -12.47
C GLY A 111 -13.83 20.27 -12.05
N TRP A 112 -13.10 19.74 -13.02
CA TRP A 112 -11.79 19.12 -12.83
C TRP A 112 -10.82 19.48 -13.96
N VAL A 113 -9.55 19.63 -13.61
CA VAL A 113 -8.41 19.49 -14.51
C VAL A 113 -7.89 18.05 -14.35
N ILE A 114 -7.89 17.28 -15.43
CA ILE A 114 -7.52 15.86 -15.42
C ILE A 114 -6.36 15.65 -16.40
N THR A 115 -5.23 15.14 -15.90
CA THR A 115 -4.06 14.81 -16.71
C THR A 115 -3.99 13.30 -16.91
N LEU A 116 -4.02 12.85 -18.16
CA LEU A 116 -3.80 11.46 -18.57
C LEU A 116 -2.38 11.29 -19.09
N SER A 117 -1.81 10.09 -18.92
CA SER A 117 -0.53 9.70 -19.48
C SER A 117 -0.60 8.28 -20.03
N ASP A 118 0.10 8.02 -21.13
CA ASP A 118 0.42 6.68 -21.61
C ASP A 118 1.88 6.26 -21.29
N GLY A 119 2.63 7.14 -20.62
CA GLY A 119 4.05 6.98 -20.29
C GLY A 119 4.99 7.80 -21.17
N GLU A 120 4.56 8.20 -22.38
CA GLU A 120 5.36 9.00 -23.31
C GLU A 120 4.77 10.40 -23.52
N GLN A 121 3.45 10.50 -23.54
CA GLN A 121 2.70 11.73 -23.75
C GLN A 121 1.68 11.95 -22.63
N GLN A 122 1.42 13.22 -22.34
CA GLN A 122 0.40 13.65 -21.40
C GLN A 122 -0.69 14.49 -22.10
N TRP A 123 -1.92 14.30 -21.66
CA TRP A 123 -3.09 15.04 -22.14
C TRP A 123 -3.83 15.65 -20.96
N ILE A 124 -4.03 16.97 -21.00
CA ILE A 124 -4.76 17.70 -19.97
C ILE A 124 -6.17 17.97 -20.48
N TYR A 125 -7.16 17.49 -19.74
CA TYR A 125 -8.58 17.73 -20.00
C TYR A 125 -9.20 18.62 -18.94
N HIS A 126 -9.98 19.62 -19.37
CA HIS A 126 -10.88 20.36 -18.50
C HIS A 126 -12.28 19.77 -18.61
N THR A 127 -12.95 19.65 -17.47
CA THR A 127 -14.29 19.06 -17.45
C THR A 127 -15.18 19.63 -16.34
N ASN A 128 -16.50 19.50 -16.50
CA ASN A 128 -17.45 19.70 -15.38
C ASN A 128 -17.47 18.47 -14.45
N ARG A 129 -18.16 18.55 -13.32
CA ARG A 129 -18.21 17.48 -12.30
C ARG A 129 -18.52 16.08 -12.86
N GLU A 130 -19.44 15.99 -13.82
CA GLU A 130 -19.95 14.72 -14.36
C GLU A 130 -19.24 14.25 -15.65
N GLY A 131 -18.35 15.07 -16.23
CA GLY A 131 -17.70 14.72 -17.50
C GLY A 131 -18.49 15.11 -18.75
N GLN A 132 -19.67 15.70 -18.63
CA GLN A 132 -20.55 16.01 -19.76
C GLN A 132 -19.97 17.09 -20.67
N LEU A 133 -19.29 18.07 -20.08
CA LEU A 133 -18.44 19.02 -20.80
C LEU A 133 -17.01 18.53 -20.64
N LEU A 134 -16.35 18.17 -21.73
CA LEU A 134 -14.99 17.64 -21.71
C LEU A 134 -14.19 18.25 -22.87
N ARG A 135 -13.11 18.96 -22.54
CA ARG A 135 -12.27 19.66 -23.52
C ARG A 135 -10.80 19.34 -23.30
N LEU A 136 -10.09 19.04 -24.38
CA LEU A 136 -8.64 18.90 -24.36
C LEU A 136 -8.03 20.30 -24.28
N ALA A 137 -7.33 20.59 -23.18
CA ALA A 137 -6.57 21.82 -22.99
C ALA A 137 -5.24 21.74 -23.74
N GLU A 138 -4.47 20.68 -23.45
CA GLU A 138 -3.10 20.53 -23.93
C GLU A 138 -2.75 19.06 -24.17
N ALA A 139 -1.84 18.81 -25.11
CA ALA A 139 -1.28 17.51 -25.41
C ALA A 139 0.24 17.66 -25.57
N ASN A 140 1.00 17.30 -24.54
CA ASN A 140 2.43 17.59 -24.45
C ASN A 140 3.20 16.30 -24.23
N THR A 141 4.44 16.23 -24.72
CA THR A 141 5.35 15.12 -24.38
C THR A 141 5.53 15.09 -22.86
N ALA A 142 5.30 13.92 -22.25
CA ALA A 142 5.51 13.78 -20.82
C ALA A 142 7.01 13.99 -20.54
N PRO A 143 7.38 14.77 -19.50
CA PRO A 143 8.78 14.85 -19.13
C PRO A 143 9.24 13.44 -18.74
N LYS A 144 10.27 12.96 -19.43
CA LYS A 144 10.82 11.62 -19.19
C LYS A 144 11.55 11.62 -17.85
N LEU A 145 11.20 10.68 -16.98
CA LEU A 145 11.92 10.48 -15.73
C LEU A 145 13.41 10.26 -16.03
N PRO A 146 14.33 11.07 -15.48
CA PRO A 146 15.76 10.86 -15.63
C PRO A 146 16.18 9.48 -15.09
N GLY A 147 17.07 8.79 -15.81
CA GLY A 147 17.50 7.44 -15.44
C GLY A 147 18.11 7.36 -14.04
N ALA A 148 18.88 8.38 -13.63
CA ALA A 148 19.45 8.47 -12.29
C ALA A 148 18.38 8.49 -11.19
N ILE A 149 17.26 9.18 -11.42
CA ILE A 149 16.15 9.23 -10.45
C ILE A 149 15.43 7.88 -10.40
N ALA A 150 15.17 7.28 -11.56
CA ALA A 150 14.59 5.93 -11.61
C ALA A 150 15.45 4.93 -10.83
N GLU A 151 16.76 4.96 -11.05
CA GLU A 151 17.72 4.11 -10.35
C GLU A 151 17.73 4.37 -8.85
N ALA A 152 17.80 5.63 -8.40
CA ALA A 152 17.79 5.98 -6.98
C ALA A 152 16.54 5.45 -6.25
N VAL A 153 15.36 5.62 -6.85
CA VAL A 153 14.10 5.11 -6.31
C VAL A 153 14.07 3.58 -6.29
N GLN A 154 14.49 2.93 -7.38
CA GLN A 154 14.53 1.47 -7.45
C GLN A 154 15.51 0.87 -6.44
N GLN A 155 16.69 1.47 -6.26
CA GLN A 155 17.67 1.02 -5.27
C GLN A 155 17.15 1.16 -3.84
N GLN A 156 16.49 2.28 -3.50
CA GLN A 156 15.90 2.44 -2.17
C GLN A 156 14.80 1.41 -1.91
N PHE A 157 13.94 1.13 -2.90
CA PHE A 157 12.93 0.10 -2.77
C PHE A 157 13.55 -1.30 -2.66
N ALA A 158 14.53 -1.64 -3.49
CA ALA A 158 15.25 -2.92 -3.47
C ALA A 158 15.85 -3.22 -2.09
N ASN A 159 16.51 -2.24 -1.48
CA ASN A 159 17.10 -2.35 -0.15
C ASN A 159 16.06 -2.70 0.91
N TRP A 160 14.85 -2.17 0.76
CA TRP A 160 13.80 -2.39 1.73
C TRP A 160 13.05 -3.73 1.53
N VAL A 161 12.62 -4.07 0.31
CA VAL A 161 11.86 -5.30 0.04
C VAL A 161 12.73 -6.53 -0.24
N MET A 162 14.05 -6.37 -0.33
CA MET A 162 15.01 -7.42 -0.71
C MET A 162 14.61 -8.07 -2.05
N VAL A 163 14.21 -7.23 -3.00
CA VAL A 163 13.90 -7.62 -4.38
C VAL A 163 15.03 -7.10 -5.28
N PRO A 164 15.57 -7.93 -6.18
CA PRO A 164 16.54 -7.47 -7.18
C PRO A 164 16.03 -6.28 -7.99
N VAL A 165 16.90 -5.29 -8.26
CA VAL A 165 16.55 -4.05 -8.98
C VAL A 165 15.94 -4.32 -10.36
N ASP A 166 16.41 -5.35 -11.05
CA ASP A 166 15.92 -5.79 -12.36
C ASP A 166 14.49 -6.36 -12.34
N GLN A 167 13.92 -6.63 -11.16
CA GLN A 167 12.53 -7.04 -10.96
C GLN A 167 11.62 -5.88 -10.54
N ILE A 168 12.18 -4.67 -10.35
CA ILE A 168 11.43 -3.48 -9.99
C ILE A 168 11.13 -2.68 -11.26
N ARG A 169 9.88 -2.29 -11.46
CA ARG A 169 9.46 -1.47 -12.61
C ARG A 169 8.94 -0.13 -12.13
N VAL A 170 9.45 0.97 -12.68
CA VAL A 170 8.76 2.26 -12.58
C VAL A 170 7.50 2.15 -13.43
N VAL A 171 6.35 2.24 -12.78
CA VAL A 171 5.04 2.16 -13.44
C VAL A 171 4.41 3.52 -13.62
N GLU A 172 4.85 4.53 -12.86
CA GLU A 172 4.35 5.90 -12.96
C GLU A 172 5.44 6.87 -12.51
N ALA A 173 5.53 8.03 -13.16
CA ALA A 173 6.41 9.12 -12.76
C ALA A 173 5.75 10.44 -13.11
N GLN A 174 5.74 11.37 -12.16
CA GLN A 174 5.13 12.69 -12.32
C GLN A 174 6.06 13.76 -11.79
N PRO A 175 6.35 14.83 -12.55
CA PRO A 175 7.02 15.99 -12.00
C PRO A 175 6.11 16.65 -10.96
N ARG A 176 6.69 17.07 -9.83
CA ARG A 176 5.98 17.77 -8.76
C ARG A 176 6.87 18.81 -8.12
N GLU A 177 6.23 19.84 -7.62
CA GLU A 177 6.84 20.83 -6.74
C GLU A 177 6.39 20.54 -5.30
N TRP A 178 7.35 20.47 -4.38
CA TRP A 178 7.12 20.21 -2.98
C TRP A 178 7.27 21.48 -2.17
N GLN A 179 6.39 21.72 -1.19
CA GLN A 179 6.42 22.97 -0.41
C GLN A 179 7.53 23.04 0.65
N ASN A 180 8.29 21.96 0.87
CA ASN A 180 9.41 21.94 1.80
C ASN A 180 10.49 20.91 1.41
N SER A 181 11.65 21.03 2.04
CA SER A 181 12.80 20.14 1.81
C SER A 181 12.60 18.68 2.22
N CYS A 182 11.50 18.34 2.91
CA CYS A 182 11.13 16.97 3.24
C CYS A 182 10.14 16.39 2.24
N LEU A 183 9.92 17.07 1.11
CA LEU A 183 9.03 16.61 0.05
C LEU A 183 7.57 16.48 0.54
N GLU A 184 7.22 17.31 1.53
CA GLU A 184 5.96 17.27 2.30
C GLU A 184 5.72 15.96 3.08
N LEU A 185 6.76 15.14 3.23
CA LEU A 185 6.77 13.91 4.02
C LEU A 185 7.63 14.11 5.28
N GLN A 186 7.38 15.22 5.98
CA GLN A 186 7.97 15.49 7.28
C GLN A 186 7.57 14.41 8.29
N ARG A 187 8.49 14.06 9.19
CA ARG A 187 8.19 13.23 10.37
C ARG A 187 7.84 14.13 11.57
N PRO A 188 7.11 13.65 12.59
CA PRO A 188 6.62 14.48 13.70
C PRO A 188 7.67 15.33 14.43
N THR A 189 8.93 14.90 14.47
CA THR A 189 10.04 15.61 15.12
C THR A 189 11.02 16.25 14.13
N GLU A 190 10.77 16.12 12.84
CA GLU A 190 11.67 16.59 11.79
C GLU A 190 11.35 18.04 11.41
N ARG A 191 12.41 18.86 11.31
CA ARG A 191 12.29 20.24 10.85
C ARG A 191 12.76 20.33 9.41
N CYS A 192 11.87 20.77 8.53
CA CYS A 192 12.11 20.88 7.10
C CYS A 192 12.25 22.34 6.70
N ALA A 193 13.18 22.65 5.80
CA ALA A 193 13.29 24.00 5.25
C ALA A 193 12.07 24.30 4.38
N GLY A 194 11.40 25.43 4.63
CA GLY A 194 10.23 25.90 3.87
C GLY A 194 10.60 26.51 2.52
N ARG A 195 11.21 25.72 1.64
CA ARG A 195 11.54 26.09 0.27
C ARG A 195 10.82 25.17 -0.71
N THR A 196 10.38 25.72 -1.83
CA THR A 196 9.87 24.90 -2.94
C THR A 196 10.99 24.04 -3.51
N VAL A 197 10.74 22.74 -3.65
CA VAL A 197 11.69 21.77 -4.22
C VAL A 197 11.05 21.14 -5.44
N ASN A 198 11.67 21.31 -6.61
CA ASN A 198 11.29 20.57 -7.80
C ASN A 198 11.70 19.10 -7.65
N GLY A 199 10.89 18.20 -8.18
CA GLY A 199 11.21 16.80 -8.13
C GLY A 199 10.14 15.91 -8.75
N TRP A 200 10.06 14.67 -8.27
CA TRP A 200 9.24 13.64 -8.87
C TRP A 200 8.46 12.84 -7.84
N ARG A 201 7.20 12.54 -8.16
CA ARG A 201 6.47 11.42 -7.55
C ARG A 201 6.63 10.20 -8.45
N VAL A 202 7.25 9.15 -7.94
CA VAL A 202 7.59 7.94 -8.69
C VAL A 202 6.91 6.74 -8.06
N THR A 203 6.13 5.99 -8.83
CA THR A 203 5.52 4.73 -8.38
C THR A 203 6.28 3.56 -8.98
N VAL A 204 6.75 2.67 -8.11
CA VAL A 204 7.41 1.42 -8.48
C VAL A 204 6.51 0.22 -8.19
N ALA A 205 6.64 -0.83 -9.00
CA ALA A 205 5.93 -2.08 -8.84
C ALA A 205 6.91 -3.26 -8.73
N ALA A 206 6.64 -4.16 -7.78
CA ALA A 206 7.25 -5.48 -7.71
C ALA A 206 6.31 -6.47 -7.01
N ARG A 207 6.33 -7.74 -7.43
CA ARG A 207 5.53 -8.83 -6.82
C ARG A 207 4.03 -8.51 -6.69
N GLY A 208 3.48 -7.73 -7.63
CA GLY A 208 2.07 -7.32 -7.62
C GLY A 208 1.71 -6.22 -6.62
N GLN A 209 2.69 -5.65 -5.93
CA GLN A 209 2.53 -4.49 -5.03
C GLN A 209 3.10 -3.24 -5.70
N THR A 210 2.55 -2.08 -5.35
CA THR A 210 3.00 -0.77 -5.83
C THR A 210 3.31 0.16 -4.68
N TRP A 211 4.37 0.95 -4.83
CA TRP A 211 4.85 1.89 -3.82
C TRP A 211 5.17 3.23 -4.45
N SER A 212 4.67 4.31 -3.86
CA SER A 212 4.95 5.66 -4.31
C SER A 212 6.07 6.28 -3.47
N TYR A 213 6.98 6.95 -4.16
CA TYR A 213 8.11 7.67 -3.62
C TYR A 213 8.04 9.12 -4.07
N ARG A 214 8.54 10.03 -3.25
CA ARG A 214 8.79 11.42 -3.60
C ARG A 214 10.28 11.64 -3.58
N THR A 215 10.76 12.38 -4.57
CA THR A 215 12.18 12.71 -4.69
C THR A 215 12.36 14.14 -5.21
N ASP A 216 13.54 14.71 -5.00
CA ASP A 216 13.96 15.97 -5.61
C ASP A 216 14.35 15.78 -7.08
N GLU A 217 14.78 16.84 -7.74
CA GLU A 217 15.15 16.83 -9.16
C GLU A 217 16.44 16.06 -9.46
N THR A 218 17.23 15.73 -8.44
CA THR A 218 18.51 15.01 -8.59
C THR A 218 18.42 13.54 -8.20
N GLY A 219 17.41 13.14 -7.43
CA GLY A 219 17.35 11.79 -6.84
C GLY A 219 18.14 11.66 -5.54
N GLU A 220 18.66 12.76 -4.97
CA GLU A 220 19.47 12.75 -3.75
C GLU A 220 18.60 12.48 -2.53
N THR A 221 17.46 13.15 -2.44
CA THR A 221 16.45 12.90 -1.42
C THR A 221 15.40 11.96 -1.99
N VAL A 222 15.25 10.74 -1.46
CA VAL A 222 14.17 9.83 -1.83
C VAL A 222 13.40 9.40 -0.57
N ARG A 223 12.09 9.65 -0.56
CA ARG A 223 11.20 9.35 0.57
C ARG A 223 10.02 8.52 0.11
N ILE A 224 9.71 7.49 0.86
CA ILE A 224 8.51 6.69 0.60
C ILE A 224 7.26 7.43 1.10
N GLU A 225 6.21 7.44 0.28
CA GLU A 225 4.91 7.96 0.66
C GLU A 225 4.20 6.94 1.57
N PRO A 226 3.75 7.32 2.77
CA PRO A 226 2.99 6.44 3.66
C PRO A 226 1.77 5.87 2.96
N GLN A 227 1.54 4.57 3.10
CA GLN A 227 0.32 3.95 2.57
C GLN A 227 -0.82 4.17 3.56
N THR A 228 -2.01 4.47 3.06
CA THR A 228 -3.20 4.76 3.90
C THR A 228 -4.12 3.56 4.05
N ASP A 229 -3.58 2.38 3.77
CA ASP A 229 -4.29 1.11 3.76
C ASP A 229 -3.33 -0.03 4.12
N ALA A 230 -3.88 -1.22 4.30
CA ALA A 230 -3.13 -2.43 4.63
C ALA A 230 -2.72 -3.24 3.38
N GLN A 231 -2.89 -2.72 2.15
CA GLN A 231 -2.72 -3.51 0.93
C GLN A 231 -1.33 -4.11 0.83
N ASN A 232 -0.32 -3.30 1.17
CA ASN A 232 1.06 -3.73 1.11
C ASN A 232 1.61 -4.27 2.45
N LEU A 233 0.77 -4.33 3.49
CA LEU A 233 1.15 -4.84 4.81
C LEU A 233 0.99 -6.38 4.85
N PRO A 234 2.01 -7.14 5.27
CA PRO A 234 1.89 -8.58 5.39
C PRO A 234 0.79 -8.98 6.38
N LYS A 235 -0.07 -9.94 6.00
CA LYS A 235 -1.24 -10.37 6.81
C LYS A 235 -0.87 -10.81 8.24
N ASN A 236 0.31 -11.39 8.41
CA ASN A 236 0.88 -11.76 9.71
C ASN A 236 1.14 -10.54 10.59
N VAL A 237 1.66 -9.44 10.02
CA VAL A 237 1.87 -8.18 10.75
C VAL A 237 0.53 -7.60 11.18
N THR A 238 -0.45 -7.52 10.26
CA THR A 238 -1.80 -7.05 10.59
C THR A 238 -2.42 -7.86 11.72
N ARG A 239 -2.37 -9.20 11.64
CA ARG A 239 -2.91 -10.10 12.67
C ARG A 239 -2.22 -9.90 14.02
N ALA A 240 -0.89 -9.77 14.03
CA ALA A 240 -0.13 -9.59 15.27
C ALA A 240 -0.49 -8.26 15.96
N ILE A 241 -0.63 -7.17 15.18
CA ILE A 241 -1.04 -5.87 15.72
C ILE A 241 -2.47 -5.93 16.27
N LEU A 242 -3.43 -6.47 15.51
CA LEU A 242 -4.82 -6.60 15.95
C LEU A 242 -4.95 -7.45 17.22
N SER A 243 -4.18 -8.54 17.30
CA SER A 243 -4.13 -9.39 18.50
C SER A 243 -3.62 -8.64 19.73
N ASP A 244 -2.53 -7.87 19.61
CA ASP A 244 -2.03 -7.08 20.75
C ASP A 244 -3.01 -5.95 21.14
N LEU A 245 -3.59 -5.26 20.17
CA LEU A 245 -4.49 -4.13 20.43
C LEU A 245 -5.79 -4.58 21.11
N THR A 246 -6.43 -5.65 20.61
CA THR A 246 -7.67 -6.20 21.21
C THR A 246 -7.42 -6.81 22.59
N GLN A 247 -6.22 -7.33 22.86
CA GLN A 247 -5.84 -7.76 24.22
C GLN A 247 -5.74 -6.57 25.19
N ARG A 248 -5.20 -5.43 24.73
CA ARG A 248 -5.11 -4.20 25.53
C ARG A 248 -6.44 -3.49 25.69
N GLN A 249 -7.30 -3.57 24.68
CA GLN A 249 -8.59 -2.90 24.63
C GLN A 249 -9.69 -3.88 24.21
N PRO A 250 -10.22 -4.67 25.16
CA PRO A 250 -11.20 -5.74 24.87
C PRO A 250 -12.53 -5.24 24.28
N THR A 251 -12.80 -3.94 24.36
CA THR A 251 -14.01 -3.32 23.81
C THR A 251 -13.90 -2.99 22.33
N LEU A 252 -12.70 -2.99 21.76
CA LEU A 252 -12.49 -2.74 20.33
C LEU A 252 -12.84 -3.98 19.50
N THR A 253 -13.51 -3.78 18.38
CA THR A 253 -13.70 -4.82 17.37
C THR A 253 -12.89 -4.51 16.12
N GLU A 254 -12.50 -5.53 15.36
CA GLU A 254 -11.71 -5.34 14.13
C GLU A 254 -12.42 -4.47 13.10
N THR A 255 -13.76 -4.44 13.11
CA THR A 255 -14.57 -3.62 12.19
C THR A 255 -14.51 -2.13 12.51
N ASP A 256 -14.13 -1.76 13.73
CA ASP A 256 -14.01 -0.36 14.15
C ASP A 256 -12.65 0.24 13.78
N LEU A 257 -11.69 -0.61 13.39
CA LEU A 257 -10.29 -0.23 13.19
C LEU A 257 -9.98 -0.02 11.72
N LYS A 258 -9.38 1.13 11.43
CA LYS A 258 -8.89 1.48 10.10
C LYS A 258 -7.38 1.71 10.14
N VAL A 259 -6.66 1.07 9.23
CA VAL A 259 -5.25 1.39 9.00
C VAL A 259 -5.18 2.71 8.25
N VAL A 260 -4.45 3.68 8.81
CA VAL A 260 -4.31 5.03 8.23
C VAL A 260 -2.89 5.41 7.85
N ALA A 261 -1.90 4.70 8.36
CA ALA A 261 -0.53 4.83 7.91
C ALA A 261 0.16 3.48 7.97
N VAL A 262 0.84 3.11 6.88
CA VAL A 262 1.83 2.02 6.84
C VAL A 262 3.09 2.58 6.23
N GLU A 263 4.14 2.60 7.05
CA GLU A 263 5.45 3.09 6.67
C GLU A 263 6.48 1.98 6.89
N PRO A 264 7.27 1.63 5.87
CA PRO A 264 8.44 0.82 6.12
C PRO A 264 9.51 1.60 6.83
N GLN A 265 10.13 0.98 7.82
CA GLN A 265 11.16 1.59 8.65
C GLN A 265 12.32 0.62 8.88
N SER A 266 13.46 1.19 9.23
CA SER A 266 14.60 0.46 9.77
C SER A 266 14.73 0.80 11.24
N TRP A 267 14.85 -0.22 12.07
CA TRP A 267 14.88 -0.06 13.51
C TRP A 267 16.14 -0.64 14.12
N ASP A 268 16.58 -0.09 15.25
CA ASP A 268 17.47 -0.80 16.17
C ASP A 268 16.80 -2.08 16.74
N GLY A 269 17.55 -2.85 17.53
CA GLY A 269 17.07 -4.05 18.19
C GLY A 269 15.89 -3.84 19.16
N CYS A 270 15.53 -2.60 19.49
CA CYS A 270 14.42 -2.24 20.35
C CYS A 270 13.20 -1.71 19.59
N LEU A 271 13.22 -1.76 18.25
CA LEU A 271 12.20 -1.20 17.38
C LEU A 271 12.12 0.33 17.47
N GLY A 272 13.21 1.02 17.81
CA GLY A 272 13.22 2.47 18.03
C GLY A 272 12.42 2.92 19.24
N LEU A 273 12.17 2.00 20.19
CA LEU A 273 11.40 2.22 21.42
C LEU A 273 12.23 1.90 22.68
N ALA A 274 13.54 2.08 22.60
CA ALA A 274 14.45 1.95 23.73
C ALA A 274 14.00 2.89 24.86
N LYS A 275 13.92 2.38 26.09
CA LYS A 275 13.81 3.24 27.27
C LYS A 275 15.16 3.88 27.58
N GLU A 276 15.13 4.94 28.39
CA GLU A 276 16.35 5.53 28.94
C GLU A 276 17.19 4.43 29.63
N ASP A 277 18.48 4.38 29.29
CA ASP A 277 19.45 3.37 29.73
C ASP A 277 19.19 1.90 29.32
N GLU A 278 18.22 1.62 28.44
CA GLU A 278 18.01 0.26 27.91
C GLU A 278 19.02 -0.04 26.78
N PRO A 279 19.89 -1.07 26.93
CA PRO A 279 20.85 -1.40 25.89
C PRO A 279 20.14 -2.04 24.69
N CYS A 280 20.18 -1.35 23.55
CA CYS A 280 19.60 -1.82 22.29
C CYS A 280 20.68 -2.12 21.27
N ASN A 281 20.52 -3.24 20.54
CA ASN A 281 21.44 -3.57 19.46
C ASN A 281 21.37 -2.51 18.36
N ALA A 282 22.51 -1.92 17.98
CA ALA A 282 22.60 -0.90 16.93
C ALA A 282 22.44 -1.45 15.50
N VAL A 283 22.48 -2.77 15.31
CA VAL A 283 22.19 -3.38 14.00
C VAL A 283 20.76 -3.05 13.60
N LEU A 284 20.61 -2.46 12.41
CA LEU A 284 19.31 -2.07 11.90
C LEU A 284 18.58 -3.23 11.22
N PHE A 285 17.34 -3.46 11.62
CA PHE A 285 16.44 -4.45 11.04
C PHE A 285 15.27 -3.76 10.35
N ALA A 286 14.85 -4.31 9.21
CA ALA A 286 13.68 -3.81 8.51
C ALA A 286 12.39 -4.19 9.27
N GLY A 287 11.44 -3.26 9.26
CA GLY A 287 10.18 -3.40 9.95
C GLY A 287 9.12 -2.42 9.43
N TRP A 288 8.04 -2.30 10.19
CA TRP A 288 6.90 -1.43 9.86
C TRP A 288 6.60 -0.49 11.01
N ARG A 289 6.28 0.76 10.70
CA ARG A 289 5.45 1.63 11.53
C ARG A 289 4.03 1.61 10.97
N VAL A 290 3.06 1.23 11.79
CA VAL A 290 1.65 1.10 11.39
C VAL A 290 0.79 1.91 12.33
N THR A 291 -0.03 2.80 11.80
CA THR A 291 -1.01 3.58 12.56
C THR A 291 -2.41 3.06 12.25
N LEU A 292 -3.12 2.65 13.30
CA LEU A 292 -4.53 2.31 13.26
C LEU A 292 -5.32 3.41 13.94
N GLU A 293 -6.56 3.62 13.51
CA GLU A 293 -7.49 4.55 14.13
C GLU A 293 -8.87 3.92 14.31
N ASP A 294 -9.58 4.37 15.34
CA ASP A 294 -11.03 4.24 15.47
C ASP A 294 -11.68 5.64 15.49
N ALA A 295 -12.92 5.75 15.94
CA ALA A 295 -13.65 7.02 16.03
C ALA A 295 -13.13 7.99 17.12
N ARG A 296 -12.15 7.61 17.94
CA ARG A 296 -11.74 8.37 19.13
C ARG A 296 -10.23 8.52 19.27
N GLN A 297 -9.46 7.56 18.76
CA GLN A 297 -8.05 7.46 19.07
C GLN A 297 -7.26 6.80 17.93
N GLN A 298 -5.96 7.09 17.90
CA GLN A 298 -4.98 6.45 17.04
C GLN A 298 -3.96 5.67 17.86
N TRP A 299 -3.53 4.52 17.34
CA TRP A 299 -2.46 3.68 17.89
C TRP A 299 -1.35 3.52 16.86
N THR A 300 -0.13 3.89 17.23
CA THR A 300 1.05 3.67 16.40
C THR A 300 1.81 2.45 16.90
N TYR A 301 2.07 1.50 16.02
CA TYR A 301 2.80 0.27 16.27
C TYR A 301 4.13 0.24 15.51
N HIS A 302 5.19 -0.22 16.16
CA HIS A 302 6.44 -0.60 15.49
C HIS A 302 6.55 -2.13 15.49
N THR A 303 6.94 -2.70 14.35
CA THR A 303 6.99 -4.16 14.17
C THR A 303 8.22 -4.61 13.39
N THR A 304 8.63 -5.86 13.57
CA THR A 304 9.56 -6.55 12.65
C THR A 304 8.89 -6.81 11.31
N ARG A 305 9.69 -7.03 10.25
CA ARG A 305 9.17 -7.25 8.87
C ARG A 305 8.08 -8.32 8.79
N ASP A 306 8.20 -9.39 9.56
CA ASP A 306 7.29 -10.54 9.61
C ASP A 306 6.28 -10.48 10.77
N GLY A 307 6.25 -9.39 11.53
CA GLY A 307 5.33 -9.23 12.66
C GLY A 307 5.58 -10.21 13.81
N SER A 308 6.73 -10.88 13.84
CA SER A 308 7.16 -11.73 14.97
C SER A 308 7.27 -10.94 16.28
N ILE A 309 7.56 -9.63 16.19
CA ILE A 309 7.58 -8.70 17.30
C ILE A 309 6.73 -7.50 16.91
N VAL A 310 5.78 -7.14 17.77
CA VAL A 310 4.97 -5.92 17.67
C VAL A 310 5.04 -5.17 18.99
N LYS A 311 5.23 -3.85 18.93
CA LYS A 311 5.25 -2.98 20.11
C LYS A 311 4.40 -1.75 19.85
N LEU A 312 3.55 -1.40 20.82
CA LEU A 312 2.81 -0.14 20.81
C LEU A 312 3.80 1.01 21.09
N ALA A 313 3.97 1.88 20.12
CA ALA A 313 4.85 3.05 20.18
C ALA A 313 4.19 4.25 20.86
N GLY A 314 2.88 4.41 20.68
CA GLY A 314 2.14 5.51 21.28
C GLY A 314 0.67 5.52 20.91
N THR A 315 -0.09 6.32 21.65
CA THR A 315 -1.53 6.53 21.44
C THR A 315 -1.87 8.00 21.46
N THR A 316 -2.65 8.46 20.49
CA THR A 316 -3.01 9.88 20.36
C THR A 316 -4.53 10.01 20.23
N PRO A 317 -5.21 10.86 21.01
CA PRO A 317 -6.62 11.19 20.77
C PRO A 317 -6.78 11.83 19.38
N GLN A 318 -7.91 11.54 18.71
CA GLN A 318 -8.29 12.28 17.50
C GLN A 318 -8.76 13.70 17.82
#